data_AF-A0A6P2BYM0-F1
#
_entry.id   AF-A0A6P2BYM0-F1
#
_cell.length_a   1.000
_cell.length_b   1.000
_cell.length_c   1.000
_cell.angle_alpha   90.00
_cell.angle_beta   90.00
_cell.angle_gamma   90.00
#
_symmetry.space_group_name_H-M   'P 1'
#
loop_
_entity.id
_entity.type
_entity.pdbx_description
1 polymer ?
#
loop_
_entity_poly.entity_id
_entity_poly.type
_entity_poly.pdbx_seq_one_letter_code
_entity_poly.pdbx_strand_id
1 'polypeptide(L)'
;MTRQVDASDAGVVEVTLAADGQQTMVVWEERGMPVEYLAGYGAGIQVHVEDLAAHEAGRERCDAEARFGELFPAYQELAASTGLS
;
A
#
# COMPACT_ATOMS: atom_id res chain seq x y z
N MET A 1 -23.28 0.78 -8.19
CA MET A 1 -22.72 1.68 -9.20
C MET A 1 -21.29 1.25 -9.45
N THR A 2 -21.00 0.58 -10.56
CA THR A 2 -19.64 0.13 -10.92
C THR A 2 -18.96 1.24 -11.73
N ARG A 3 -17.94 1.87 -11.16
CA ARG A 3 -17.08 2.82 -11.87
C ARG A 3 -16.20 2.02 -12.82
N GLN A 4 -16.44 2.15 -14.12
CA GLN A 4 -15.52 1.65 -15.14
C GLN A 4 -14.34 2.62 -15.19
N VAL A 5 -13.16 2.17 -14.77
CA VAL A 5 -11.92 2.93 -14.91
C VAL A 5 -11.42 2.66 -16.34
N ASP A 6 -11.30 3.70 -17.15
CA ASP A 6 -10.70 3.59 -18.48
C ASP A 6 -9.23 3.11 -18.31
N ALA A 7 -8.68 2.36 -19.28
CA ALA A 7 -7.32 1.84 -19.17
C ALA A 7 -6.25 2.95 -19.06
N SER A 8 -6.58 4.17 -19.49
CA SER A 8 -5.74 5.37 -19.30
C SER A 8 -5.90 6.05 -17.93
N ASP A 9 -6.88 5.64 -17.14
CA ASP A 9 -7.18 6.09 -15.76
C ASP A 9 -6.75 5.02 -14.72
N ALA A 10 -6.10 3.94 -15.19
CA ALA A 10 -5.54 2.90 -14.34
C ALA A 10 -4.21 3.39 -13.73
N GLY A 11 -4.16 3.48 -12.40
CA GLY A 11 -2.93 3.80 -11.68
C GLY A 11 -1.77 2.89 -12.08
N VAL A 12 -0.55 3.44 -12.09
CA VAL A 12 0.67 2.67 -12.34
C VAL A 12 1.20 2.18 -11.01
N VAL A 13 1.40 0.87 -10.90
CA VAL A 13 2.09 0.23 -9.78
C VAL A 13 3.46 -0.23 -10.26
N GLU A 14 4.51 0.14 -9.55
CA GLU A 14 5.87 -0.33 -9.77
C GLU A 14 6.43 -0.93 -8.50
N VAL A 15 7.03 -2.13 -8.62
CA VAL A 15 7.71 -2.80 -7.51
C VAL A 15 9.17 -2.99 -7.87
N THR A 16 10.04 -2.34 -7.12
CA THR A 16 11.49 -2.48 -7.27
C THR A 16 12.03 -3.37 -6.16
N LEU A 17 12.83 -4.37 -6.55
CA LEU A 17 13.57 -5.24 -5.64
C LEU A 17 15.04 -4.86 -5.65
N ALA A 18 15.60 -4.61 -4.48
CA ALA A 18 17.02 -4.31 -4.32
C ALA A 18 17.64 -5.27 -3.30
N ALA A 19 18.87 -5.71 -3.57
CA ALA A 19 19.63 -6.49 -2.60
C ALA A 19 20.01 -5.60 -1.40
N ASP A 20 19.75 -6.09 -0.18
CA ASP A 20 20.17 -5.45 1.07
C ASP A 20 20.88 -6.49 1.95
N GLY A 21 22.18 -6.70 1.68
CA GLY A 21 22.98 -7.72 2.36
C GLY A 21 22.49 -9.14 2.11
N GLN A 22 21.87 -9.76 3.11
CA GLN A 22 21.22 -11.08 3.02
C GLN A 22 19.69 -10.99 2.94
N GLN A 23 19.15 -9.78 2.86
CA GLN A 23 17.74 -9.48 2.74
C GLN A 23 17.45 -8.86 1.36
N THR A 24 16.16 -8.72 1.05
CA THR A 24 15.68 -8.01 -0.13
C THR A 24 14.84 -6.83 0.35
N MET A 25 15.20 -5.63 -0.09
CA MET A 25 14.36 -4.45 0.06
C MET A 25 13.32 -4.44 -1.06
N VAL A 26 12.06 -4.32 -0.68
CA VAL A 26 10.92 -4.15 -1.59
C VAL A 26 10.48 -2.69 -1.54
N VAL A 27 10.52 -2.00 -2.67
CA VAL A 27 9.97 -0.64 -2.81
C VAL A 27 8.72 -0.73 -3.67
N TRP A 28 7.59 -0.29 -3.11
CA TRP A 28 6.30 -0.22 -3.80
C TRP A 28 5.96 1.23 -4.11
N GLU A 29 5.76 1.56 -5.37
CA GLU A 29 5.40 2.89 -5.82
C GLU A 29 4.07 2.85 -6.58
N GLU A 30 3.13 3.72 -6.20
CA GLU A 30 1.88 3.92 -6.95
C GLU A 30 1.76 5.35 -7.46
N ARG A 31 1.31 5.50 -8.71
CA ARG A 31 1.19 6.79 -9.40
C ARG A 31 -0.13 6.88 -10.17
N GLY A 32 -0.62 8.11 -10.33
CA GLY A 32 -1.84 8.39 -11.10
C GLY A 32 -3.15 8.23 -10.33
N MET A 33 -3.08 7.86 -9.05
CA MET A 33 -4.25 7.74 -8.20
C MET A 33 -4.68 9.10 -7.61
N PRO A 34 -6.00 9.39 -7.53
CA PRO A 34 -6.52 10.55 -6.81
C PRO A 34 -6.12 10.58 -5.32
N VAL A 35 -5.82 11.78 -4.82
CA VAL A 35 -5.28 12.03 -3.47
C VAL A 35 -6.21 11.53 -2.37
N GLU A 36 -7.53 11.59 -2.59
CA GLU A 36 -8.55 11.11 -1.66
C GLU A 36 -8.46 9.61 -1.36
N TYR A 37 -7.78 8.84 -2.22
CA TYR A 37 -7.60 7.40 -2.06
C TYR A 37 -6.27 7.03 -1.40
N LEU A 38 -5.33 7.98 -1.23
CA LEU A 38 -3.98 7.71 -0.71
C LEU A 38 -4.00 6.97 0.62
N ALA A 39 -4.86 7.38 1.55
CA ALA A 39 -4.90 6.77 2.87
C ALA A 39 -5.37 5.31 2.82
N GLY A 40 -6.40 5.02 2.01
CA GLY A 40 -6.96 3.68 1.88
C GLY A 40 -6.02 2.73 1.16
N TYR A 41 -5.41 3.19 0.07
CA TYR A 41 -4.44 2.40 -0.66
C TYR A 41 -3.16 2.19 0.16
N GLY A 42 -2.62 3.23 0.79
CA GLY A 42 -1.43 3.11 1.63
C GLY A 42 -1.59 2.08 2.75
N ALA A 43 -2.71 2.15 3.49
CA ALA A 43 -3.00 1.17 4.54
C ALA A 43 -3.19 -0.25 3.97
N GLY A 44 -3.93 -0.40 2.86
CA GLY A 44 -4.16 -1.72 2.24
C GLY A 44 -2.89 -2.36 1.68
N ILE A 45 -2.06 -1.58 0.98
CA ILE A 45 -0.76 -2.01 0.45
C ILE A 45 0.14 -2.44 1.61
N GLN A 46 0.20 -1.65 2.69
CA GLN A 46 1.01 -2.02 3.85
C GLN A 46 0.58 -3.35 4.47
N VAL A 47 -0.73 -3.62 4.61
CA VAL A 47 -1.21 -4.94 5.07
C VAL A 47 -0.70 -6.05 4.15
N HIS A 48 -0.75 -5.87 2.83
CA HIS A 48 -0.25 -6.86 1.88
C HIS A 48 1.28 -7.06 1.94
N VAL A 49 2.04 -5.99 2.16
CA VAL A 49 3.50 -6.07 2.34
C VAL A 49 3.86 -6.77 3.66
N GLU A 50 3.13 -6.49 4.75
CA GLU A 50 3.28 -7.17 6.04
C GLU A 50 2.95 -8.68 5.91
N ASP A 51 1.87 -9.03 5.21
CA ASP A 51 1.50 -10.41 4.90
C ASP A 51 2.56 -11.13 4.05
N LEU A 52 3.13 -10.45 3.04
CA LEU A 52 4.22 -11.01 2.23
C LEU A 52 5.44 -11.31 3.10
N ALA A 53 5.82 -10.37 3.97
CA ALA A 53 6.92 -10.59 4.91
C ALA A 53 6.64 -11.72 5.92
N ALA A 54 5.38 -11.92 6.31
CA ALA A 54 4.98 -13.06 7.14
C ALA A 54 5.12 -14.38 6.37
N HIS A 55 4.63 -14.43 5.13
CA HIS A 55 4.71 -15.60 4.26
C HIS A 55 6.16 -16.04 4.00
N GLU A 56 7.04 -15.11 3.63
CA GLU A 56 8.48 -15.38 3.41
C GLU A 56 9.17 -15.90 4.68
N ALA A 57 8.68 -15.51 5.86
CA ALA A 57 9.17 -16.00 7.15
C ALA A 57 8.49 -17.31 7.60
N GLY A 58 7.62 -17.91 6.79
CA GLY A 58 6.88 -19.13 7.14
C GLY A 58 5.82 -18.93 8.23
N ARG A 59 5.35 -17.70 8.43
CA ARG A 59 4.29 -17.35 9.38
C ARG A 59 2.95 -17.25 8.68
N GLU A 60 1.87 -17.33 9.47
CA GLU A 60 0.51 -17.08 8.97
C GLU A 60 0.27 -15.59 8.69
N ARG A 61 -0.72 -15.33 7.83
CA ARG A 61 -1.17 -13.98 7.48
C ARG A 61 -1.85 -13.31 8.67
N CYS A 62 -1.80 -11.99 8.72
CA CYS A 62 -2.50 -11.24 9.75
C CYS A 62 -4.01 -11.15 9.48
N ASP A 63 -4.78 -10.75 10.50
CA ASP A 63 -6.16 -10.30 10.28
C ASP A 63 -6.13 -8.97 9.53
N ALA A 64 -6.40 -9.02 8.24
CA ALA A 64 -6.29 -7.87 7.36
C ALA A 64 -7.26 -6.73 7.72
N GLU A 65 -8.46 -7.05 8.20
CA GLU A 65 -9.45 -6.02 8.55
C GLU A 65 -9.05 -5.30 9.83
N ALA A 66 -8.66 -6.07 10.86
CA ALA A 66 -8.17 -5.50 12.10
C ALA A 66 -6.91 -4.64 11.85
N ARG A 67 -5.96 -5.17 11.07
CA ARG A 67 -4.70 -4.47 10.79
C ARG A 67 -4.91 -3.21 9.94
N PHE A 68 -5.82 -3.25 8.97
CA PHE A 68 -6.23 -2.07 8.23
C PHE A 68 -6.82 -1.00 9.16
N GLY A 69 -7.70 -1.40 10.10
CA GLY A 69 -8.30 -0.49 11.08
C GLY A 69 -7.26 0.22 11.96
N GLU A 70 -6.16 -0.45 12.29
CA GLU A 70 -5.04 0.15 13.03
C GLU A 70 -4.21 1.12 12.17
N LEU A 71 -3.99 0.79 10.90
CA LEU A 71 -3.13 1.57 10.00
C LEU A 71 -3.82 2.77 9.38
N PHE A 72 -5.10 2.64 9.04
CA PHE A 72 -5.82 3.63 8.27
C PHE A 72 -5.81 5.04 8.88
N PRO A 73 -6.00 5.24 10.21
CA PRO A 73 -5.92 6.57 10.82
C PRO A 73 -4.56 7.24 10.63
N ALA A 74 -3.45 6.49 10.78
CA ALA A 74 -2.10 7.02 10.58
C ALA A 74 -1.87 7.44 9.12
N TYR A 75 -2.41 6.68 8.17
CA TYR A 75 -2.37 7.03 6.75
C TYR A 75 -3.26 8.22 6.39
N GLN A 76 -4.39 8.43 7.10
CA GLN A 76 -5.20 9.64 6.94
C GLN A 76 -4.43 10.89 7.41
N GLU A 77 -3.75 10.81 8.55
CA GLU A 77 -2.89 11.89 9.05
C GLU A 77 -1.73 12.18 8.09
N LEU A 78 -1.08 11.13 7.59
CA LEU A 78 -0.01 11.26 6.60
C LEU A 78 -0.51 11.96 5.33
N ALA A 79 -1.63 11.50 4.75
CA ALA A 79 -2.23 12.11 3.56
C ALA A 79 -2.58 13.59 3.80
N ALA A 80 -3.14 13.94 4.96
CA ALA A 80 -3.43 15.32 5.33
C ALA A 80 -2.17 16.18 5.46
N SER A 81 -1.08 15.62 6.00
CA SER A 81 0.21 16.32 6.14
C SER A 81 0.96 16.50 4.82
N THR A 82 0.60 15.74 3.77
CA THR A 82 1.28 15.78 2.47
C THR A 82 0.93 17.02 1.65
N GLY A 83 -0.05 17.83 2.09
CA GLY A 83 -0.14 19.25 1.72
C GLY A 83 -0.13 19.57 0.22
N LEU A 84 -0.89 18.85 -0.59
CA LEU A 84 -1.34 19.39 -1.89
C LEU A 84 -2.43 20.44 -1.61
N SER A 85 -2.01 21.66 -1.23
CA SER A 85 -2.80 22.90 -1.34
C SER A 85 -2.42 23.65 -2.61
#